data_AF-A0A9R1XSU6-F1
#
_entry.id   AF-A0A9R1XSU6-F1
#
_cell.length_a   1.000
_cell.length_b   1.000
_cell.length_c   1.000
_cell.angle_alpha   90.00
_cell.angle_beta   90.00
_cell.angle_gamma   90.00
#
_symmetry.space_group_name_H-M   'P 1'
#
loop_
_entity.id
_entity.type
_entity.pdbx_description
1 polymer ?
#
loop_
_entity_poly.entity_id
_entity_poly.type
_entity_poly.pdbx_seq_one_letter_code
_entity_poly.pdbx_strand_id
1 'polypeptide(L)'
;MGSASNSKKEVIRLEREAVIPILKPRLIMTLANLIEHSSDRAEFLKLCKRVEYTIRAWYLLQFEDLMQLYSLFDPVQGARKLEQQNLSSQEIDVLEQNFLSYMFKVMEKSNFKICTNEEIDVAQSGQYLLNLPITVDESKIDKDLLKRYFAEHHHDNLPDFADKYVIFRRGIGLDKTTDYFIMEKVDMIISRLWGWIMRITRIEKLFSKKPSARVMNDQKKDDEITNDQYPDDMYVERVRIENLNISLRSLMSKITIQEPTFDRIIVVYRQASTKGEKERGIHVKHFKNIPMADMELVLPEKKNPSLTPMDWVKFLISAVVGLVAVVGSIETPQADFWVMFAILSAVVGYCAKIYFTFQANMVAYQSLITQSMYDKQLDSGKGTLLHLCDDVIQQEVKEVIISFFILMEQGKATLEDLDLQCEELIKEEFGATCNFDVDDAVHKLERMGIVARDSIGRYYCVGLKRANEIIGTTTEELVLKARQENGAS
;
A
#
# COMPACT_ATOMS: atom_id res chain seq x y z
N MET A 1 40.72 -23.26 3.60
CA MET A 1 40.15 -22.08 4.28
C MET A 1 39.11 -21.49 3.35
N GLY A 2 37.84 -21.80 3.60
CA GLY A 2 36.73 -21.35 2.77
C GLY A 2 36.40 -19.90 3.07
N SER A 3 36.44 -19.03 2.06
CA SER A 3 35.90 -17.68 2.17
C SER A 3 34.39 -17.78 2.32
N ALA A 4 33.88 -17.52 3.52
CA ALA A 4 32.46 -17.22 3.69
C ALA A 4 32.18 -15.96 2.86
N SER A 5 31.45 -16.12 1.75
CA SER A 5 30.91 -14.99 1.00
C SER A 5 29.95 -14.27 1.93
N ASN A 6 30.36 -13.11 2.44
CA ASN A 6 29.52 -12.24 3.24
C ASN A 6 28.41 -11.72 2.31
N SER A 7 27.24 -12.37 2.30
CA SER A 7 26.08 -11.88 1.56
C SER A 7 25.69 -10.55 2.20
N LYS A 8 25.93 -9.43 1.51
CA LYS A 8 25.47 -8.11 1.95
C LYS A 8 23.97 -8.22 2.24
N LYS A 9 23.58 -8.04 3.50
CA LYS A 9 22.18 -8.02 3.90
C LYS A 9 21.52 -6.83 3.22
N GLU A 10 20.45 -7.09 2.47
CA GLU A 10 19.67 -6.02 1.85
C GLU A 10 18.72 -5.49 2.93
N VAL A 11 19.02 -4.32 3.47
CA VAL A 11 18.25 -3.69 4.54
C VAL A 11 17.60 -2.44 3.99
N ILE A 12 16.30 -2.29 4.17
CA ILE A 12 15.59 -1.06 3.84
C ILE A 12 15.44 -0.23 5.10
N ARG A 13 15.74 1.06 4.96
CA ARG A 13 15.43 2.10 5.95
C ARG A 13 13.98 2.54 5.76
N LEU A 14 13.21 2.53 6.83
CA LEU A 14 11.80 2.89 6.85
C LEU A 14 11.60 4.05 7.83
N GLU A 15 10.90 5.09 7.37
CA GLU A 15 10.51 6.21 8.22
C GLU A 15 9.52 5.77 9.31
N ARG A 16 9.61 6.39 10.50
CA ARG A 16 8.58 6.26 11.53
C ARG A 16 7.27 6.87 11.03
N GLU A 17 6.17 6.14 11.19
CA GLU A 17 4.85 6.62 10.81
C GLU A 17 4.14 7.31 11.98
N ALA A 18 3.24 8.25 11.67
CA ALA A 18 2.41 8.93 12.66
C ALA A 18 1.21 8.12 13.15
N VAL A 19 0.95 6.96 12.54
CA VAL A 19 -0.14 6.08 12.93
C VAL A 19 0.12 5.48 14.30
N ILE A 20 -0.81 5.66 15.25
CA ILE A 20 -0.75 4.99 16.55
C ILE A 20 -1.25 3.54 16.39
N PRO A 21 -0.40 2.50 16.51
CA PRO A 21 -0.79 1.11 16.21
C PRO A 21 -1.47 0.41 17.41
N ILE A 22 -2.11 1.17 18.30
CA ILE A 22 -2.73 0.68 19.52
C ILE A 22 -4.25 0.68 19.36
N LEU A 23 -4.89 -0.41 19.81
CA LEU A 23 -6.35 -0.49 19.89
C LEU A 23 -6.88 0.51 20.93
N LYS A 24 -7.83 1.38 20.52
CA LYS A 24 -8.41 2.41 21.39
C LYS A 24 -8.91 1.89 22.75
N PRO A 25 -9.61 0.74 22.85
CA PRO A 25 -10.03 0.23 24.17
C PRO A 25 -8.84 -0.14 25.08
N ARG A 26 -7.77 -0.70 24.51
CA ARG A 26 -6.55 -1.01 25.26
C ARG A 26 -5.87 0.28 25.72
N LEU A 27 -5.77 1.28 24.84
CA LEU A 27 -5.22 2.60 25.16
C LEU A 27 -5.97 3.24 26.33
N ILE A 28 -7.29 3.39 26.21
CA ILE A 28 -8.12 4.05 27.23
C ILE A 28 -8.01 3.31 28.57
N MET A 29 -8.05 1.98 28.56
CA MET A 29 -8.02 1.19 29.79
C MET A 29 -6.65 1.24 30.48
N THR A 30 -5.55 1.17 29.72
CA THR A 30 -4.19 1.31 30.26
C THR A 30 -4.03 2.68 30.91
N LEU A 31 -4.36 3.77 30.20
CA LEU A 31 -4.25 5.13 30.74
C LEU A 31 -5.13 5.33 31.99
N ALA A 32 -6.36 4.80 31.98
CA ALA A 32 -7.24 4.88 33.15
C ALA A 32 -6.68 4.11 34.37
N ASN A 33 -5.89 3.06 34.16
CA ASN A 33 -5.29 2.31 35.27
C ASN A 33 -4.08 3.03 35.88
N LEU A 34 -3.43 3.93 35.15
CA LEU A 34 -2.31 4.74 35.64
C LEU A 34 -2.76 5.83 36.62
N ILE A 35 -4.01 6.31 36.49
CA ILE A 35 -4.58 7.33 37.39
C ILE A 35 -4.77 6.74 38.79
N GLU A 36 -4.27 7.36 39.86
CA GLU A 36 -4.35 6.79 41.21
C GLU A 36 -5.78 6.78 41.80
N HIS A 37 -6.50 7.90 41.69
CA HIS A 37 -7.78 8.10 42.34
C HIS A 37 -8.97 7.55 41.55
N SER A 38 -9.80 6.70 42.17
CA SER A 38 -10.95 6.06 41.51
C SER A 38 -12.01 7.05 40.99
N SER A 39 -12.18 8.21 41.64
CA SER A 39 -13.05 9.28 41.15
C SER A 39 -12.55 9.85 39.82
N ASP A 40 -11.24 10.03 39.71
CA ASP A 40 -10.61 10.65 38.55
C ASP A 40 -10.54 9.66 37.38
N ARG A 41 -10.37 8.36 37.68
CA ARG A 41 -10.57 7.28 36.69
C ARG A 41 -11.94 7.34 36.03
N ALA A 42 -13.00 7.50 36.83
CA ALA A 42 -14.37 7.54 36.31
C ALA A 42 -14.62 8.79 35.45
N GLU A 43 -14.12 9.95 35.89
CA GLU A 43 -14.20 11.20 35.11
C GLU A 43 -13.36 11.14 33.83
N PHE A 44 -12.18 10.52 33.84
CA PHE A 44 -11.36 10.31 32.66
C PHE A 44 -12.04 9.40 31.64
N LEU A 45 -12.60 8.26 32.06
CA LEU A 45 -13.34 7.37 31.16
C LEU A 45 -14.55 8.08 30.52
N LYS A 46 -15.23 8.93 31.30
CA LYS A 46 -16.31 9.78 30.81
C LYS A 46 -15.80 10.81 29.80
N LEU A 47 -14.67 11.45 30.06
CA LEU A 47 -14.02 12.39 29.16
C LEU A 47 -13.68 11.72 27.82
N CYS A 48 -13.05 10.55 27.84
CA CYS A 48 -12.68 9.78 26.64
C CYS A 48 -13.89 9.53 25.74
N LYS A 49 -15.04 9.15 26.32
CA LYS A 49 -16.30 8.99 25.55
C LYS A 49 -16.79 10.31 24.98
N ARG A 50 -16.79 11.38 25.77
CA ARG A 50 -17.28 12.69 25.33
C ARG A 50 -16.42 13.28 24.23
N VAL A 51 -15.10 13.16 24.35
CA VAL A 51 -14.13 13.50 23.32
C VAL A 51 -14.40 12.70 22.04
N GLU A 52 -14.56 11.38 22.13
CA GLU A 52 -14.86 10.53 20.98
C GLU A 52 -16.10 11.00 20.21
N TYR A 53 -17.22 11.21 20.90
CA TYR A 53 -18.47 11.62 20.25
C TYR A 53 -18.40 13.05 19.72
N THR A 54 -17.64 13.94 20.36
CA THR A 54 -17.43 15.31 19.89
C THR A 54 -16.62 15.31 18.59
N ILE A 55 -15.50 14.58 18.56
CA ILE A 55 -14.66 14.42 17.35
C ILE A 55 -15.47 13.77 16.23
N ARG A 56 -16.21 12.69 16.54
CA ARG A 56 -17.07 12.02 15.57
C ARG A 56 -18.10 12.97 14.96
N ALA A 57 -18.71 13.85 15.76
CA ALA A 57 -19.66 14.84 15.26
C ALA A 57 -19.01 15.91 14.37
N TRP A 58 -17.79 16.37 14.70
CA TRP A 58 -17.06 17.32 13.86
C TRP A 58 -16.73 16.75 12.48
N TYR A 59 -16.29 15.50 12.44
CA TYR A 59 -15.92 14.84 11.21
C TYR A 59 -17.12 14.35 10.39
N LEU A 60 -18.25 14.01 11.05
CA LEU A 60 -19.46 13.54 10.37
C LEU A 60 -19.91 14.49 9.26
N LEU A 61 -19.95 15.81 9.53
CA LEU A 61 -20.37 16.81 8.55
C LEU A 61 -19.44 16.82 7.32
N GLN A 62 -18.12 16.79 7.54
CA GLN A 62 -17.13 16.77 6.46
C GLN A 62 -17.23 15.50 5.63
N PHE A 63 -17.51 14.37 6.27
CA PHE A 63 -17.66 13.09 5.61
C PHE A 63 -18.97 12.98 4.83
N GLU A 64 -20.06 13.58 5.30
CA GLU A 64 -21.30 13.63 4.52
C GLU A 64 -21.08 14.36 3.19
N ASP A 65 -20.38 15.50 3.19
CA ASP A 65 -20.05 16.25 1.97
C ASP A 65 -19.17 15.43 1.02
N LEU A 66 -18.10 14.80 1.53
CA LEU A 66 -17.22 13.92 0.75
C LEU A 66 -18.01 12.78 0.09
N MET A 67 -18.93 12.17 0.84
CA MET A 67 -19.71 11.02 0.38
C MET A 67 -20.78 11.42 -0.64
N GLN A 68 -21.36 12.61 -0.50
CA GLN A 68 -22.28 13.17 -1.48
C GLN A 68 -21.55 13.46 -2.80
N LEU A 69 -20.39 14.10 -2.73
CA LEU A 69 -19.54 14.37 -3.90
C LEU A 69 -19.11 13.09 -4.60
N TYR A 70 -18.56 12.11 -3.86
CA TYR A 70 -18.17 10.81 -4.44
C TYR A 70 -19.35 10.13 -5.13
N SER A 71 -20.57 10.31 -4.62
CA SER A 71 -21.75 9.67 -5.19
C SER A 71 -22.02 10.07 -6.65
N LEU A 72 -21.55 11.24 -7.09
CA LEU A 72 -21.60 11.74 -8.47
C LEU A 72 -20.52 11.15 -9.38
N PHE A 73 -19.39 10.73 -8.78
CA PHE A 73 -18.22 10.19 -9.47
C PHE A 73 -18.05 8.69 -9.24
N ASP A 74 -19.05 8.03 -8.67
CA ASP A 74 -19.06 6.58 -8.51
C ASP A 74 -19.04 5.91 -9.90
N PRO A 75 -18.11 4.98 -10.18
CA PRO A 75 -17.99 4.37 -11.50
C PRO A 75 -19.23 3.60 -11.98
N VAL A 76 -20.13 3.21 -11.09
CA VAL A 76 -21.31 2.40 -11.45
C VAL A 76 -22.53 3.28 -11.67
N GLN A 77 -22.78 4.25 -10.77
CA GLN A 77 -24.02 5.04 -10.77
C GLN A 77 -23.81 6.54 -11.00
N GLY A 78 -22.57 7.02 -11.01
CA GLY A 78 -22.24 8.45 -11.05
C GLY A 78 -22.74 9.15 -12.31
N ALA A 79 -22.51 8.56 -13.49
CA ALA A 79 -22.95 9.12 -14.77
C ALA A 79 -24.46 9.43 -14.80
N ARG A 80 -25.29 8.47 -14.37
CA ARG A 80 -26.75 8.64 -14.29
C ARG A 80 -27.16 9.76 -13.33
N LYS A 81 -26.44 9.96 -12.22
CA LYS A 81 -26.74 11.03 -11.26
C LYS A 81 -26.32 12.40 -11.79
N LEU A 82 -25.20 12.48 -12.49
CA LEU A 82 -24.78 13.70 -13.17
C LEU A 82 -25.81 14.14 -14.22
N GLU A 83 -26.33 13.19 -15.01
CA GLU A 83 -27.42 13.45 -15.96
C GLU A 83 -28.69 13.96 -15.28
N GLN A 84 -29.06 13.38 -14.13
CA GLN A 84 -30.24 13.82 -13.36
C GLN A 84 -30.12 15.26 -12.84
N GLN A 85 -28.90 15.70 -12.53
CA GLN A 85 -28.67 17.05 -12.01
C GLN A 85 -28.57 18.11 -13.11
N ASN A 86 -28.50 17.73 -14.40
CA ASN A 86 -28.39 18.64 -15.54
C ASN A 86 -27.29 19.70 -15.40
N LEU A 87 -26.13 19.31 -14.83
CA LEU A 87 -25.00 20.21 -14.62
C LEU A 87 -24.22 20.45 -15.93
N SER A 88 -23.65 21.63 -16.06
CA SER A 88 -22.70 21.94 -17.14
C SER A 88 -21.38 21.19 -16.93
N SER A 89 -20.63 20.96 -18.02
CA SER A 89 -19.33 20.29 -17.92
C SER A 89 -18.31 21.03 -17.05
N GLN A 90 -18.42 22.35 -16.92
CA GLN A 90 -17.54 23.16 -16.07
C GLN A 90 -17.87 22.97 -14.58
N GLU A 91 -19.16 22.94 -14.23
CA GLU A 91 -19.60 22.66 -12.85
C GLU A 91 -19.18 21.26 -12.42
N ILE A 92 -19.28 20.27 -13.30
CA ILE A 92 -18.82 18.90 -13.04
C ILE A 92 -17.30 18.89 -12.79
N ASP A 93 -16.51 19.60 -13.61
CA ASP A 93 -15.06 19.69 -13.43
C ASP A 93 -14.70 20.33 -12.07
N VAL A 94 -15.45 21.33 -11.59
CA VAL A 94 -15.26 21.91 -10.24
C VAL A 94 -15.60 20.91 -9.14
N LEU A 95 -16.72 20.19 -9.27
CA LEU A 95 -17.11 19.15 -8.30
C LEU A 95 -16.08 18.01 -8.24
N GLU A 96 -15.46 17.65 -9.37
CA GLU A 96 -14.36 16.67 -9.43
C GLU A 96 -13.16 17.13 -8.60
N GLN A 97 -12.72 18.37 -8.78
CA GLN A 97 -11.58 18.92 -8.03
C GLN A 97 -11.90 19.06 -6.54
N ASN A 98 -13.12 19.45 -6.20
CA ASN A 98 -13.58 19.49 -4.80
C ASN A 98 -13.54 18.10 -4.17
N PHE A 99 -14.04 17.07 -4.86
CA PHE A 99 -13.97 15.69 -4.39
C PHE A 99 -12.53 15.27 -4.11
N LEU A 100 -11.61 15.49 -5.04
CA LEU A 100 -10.20 15.16 -4.85
C LEU A 100 -9.58 15.92 -3.67
N SER A 101 -9.87 17.21 -3.54
CA SER A 101 -9.38 18.04 -2.43
C SER A 101 -9.81 17.49 -1.07
N TYR A 102 -11.10 17.17 -0.92
CA TYR A 102 -11.60 16.56 0.33
C TYR A 102 -11.00 15.18 0.57
N MET A 103 -10.94 14.33 -0.46
CA MET A 103 -10.40 12.99 -0.33
C MET A 103 -8.92 13.01 0.06
N PHE A 104 -8.08 13.83 -0.57
CA PHE A 104 -6.65 13.95 -0.24
C PHE A 104 -6.45 14.48 1.18
N LYS A 105 -7.25 15.46 1.60
CA LYS A 105 -7.26 15.93 2.99
C LYS A 105 -7.61 14.81 3.99
N VAL A 106 -8.59 13.97 3.66
CA VAL A 106 -8.94 12.80 4.49
C VAL A 106 -7.84 11.74 4.50
N MET A 107 -7.13 11.54 3.38
CA MET A 107 -5.96 10.64 3.31
C MET A 107 -4.84 11.13 4.23
N GLU A 108 -4.51 12.42 4.16
CA GLU A 108 -3.49 13.06 4.99
C GLU A 108 -3.84 12.94 6.49
N LYS A 109 -5.08 13.29 6.88
CA LYS A 109 -5.59 13.11 8.26
C LYS A 109 -5.68 11.65 8.71
N SER A 110 -5.69 10.71 7.77
CA SER A 110 -5.64 9.27 8.05
C SER A 110 -4.21 8.73 8.12
N ASN A 111 -3.20 9.60 8.05
CA ASN A 111 -1.77 9.27 7.99
C ASN A 111 -1.37 8.44 6.76
N PHE A 112 -2.08 8.58 5.64
CA PHE A 112 -1.63 8.03 4.36
C PHE A 112 -0.65 9.00 3.67
N LYS A 113 0.41 8.44 3.10
CA LYS A 113 1.37 9.16 2.26
C LYS A 113 1.26 8.70 0.81
N ILE A 114 1.55 9.58 -0.14
CA ILE A 114 1.69 9.19 -1.56
C ILE A 114 3.00 8.43 -1.71
N CYS A 115 2.99 7.31 -2.44
CA CYS A 115 4.20 6.54 -2.72
C CYS A 115 5.21 7.37 -3.54
N THR A 116 6.47 7.37 -3.11
CA THR A 116 7.56 8.08 -3.80
C THR A 116 8.21 7.21 -4.87
N ASN A 117 8.90 7.84 -5.84
CA ASN A 117 9.68 7.11 -6.85
C ASN A 117 10.70 6.15 -6.20
N GLU A 118 11.31 6.52 -5.07
CA GLU A 118 12.24 5.66 -4.35
C GLU A 118 11.57 4.39 -3.82
N GLU A 119 10.39 4.50 -3.20
CA GLU A 119 9.62 3.34 -2.72
C GLU A 119 9.19 2.42 -3.88
N ILE A 120 8.85 3.02 -5.03
CA ILE A 120 8.45 2.29 -6.24
C ILE A 120 9.65 1.58 -6.89
N ASP A 121 10.81 2.22 -6.96
CA ASP A 121 12.02 1.61 -7.50
C ASP A 121 12.48 0.45 -6.60
N VAL A 122 12.39 0.65 -5.28
CA VAL A 122 12.64 -0.38 -4.26
C VAL A 122 11.66 -1.56 -4.39
N ALA A 123 10.41 -1.31 -4.75
CA ALA A 123 9.42 -2.33 -5.09
C ALA A 123 9.76 -3.08 -6.39
N GLN A 124 10.14 -2.37 -7.46
CA GLN A 124 10.46 -2.96 -8.77
C GLN A 124 11.81 -3.72 -8.79
N SER A 125 12.68 -3.46 -7.83
CA SER A 125 14.03 -4.02 -7.77
C SER A 125 14.11 -5.53 -7.47
N GLY A 126 13.01 -6.19 -7.09
CA GLY A 126 13.06 -7.61 -6.70
C GLY A 126 11.81 -8.41 -6.98
N GLN A 127 11.99 -9.73 -7.11
CA GLN A 127 10.91 -10.70 -7.30
C GLN A 127 10.57 -11.34 -5.94
N TYR A 128 9.28 -11.36 -5.58
CA TYR A 128 8.80 -12.03 -4.36
C TYR A 128 8.05 -13.32 -4.68
N LEU A 129 6.73 -13.35 -4.52
CA LEU A 129 5.91 -14.55 -4.75
C LEU A 129 5.27 -14.53 -6.15
N LEU A 130 4.92 -13.34 -6.60
CA LEU A 130 4.21 -13.13 -7.86
C LEU A 130 5.22 -12.49 -8.83
N ASN A 131 6.00 -13.33 -9.53
CA ASN A 131 6.93 -12.88 -10.57
C ASN A 131 6.15 -12.46 -11.84
N LEU A 132 5.36 -11.40 -11.72
CA LEU A 132 4.48 -10.91 -12.76
C LEU A 132 5.17 -9.70 -13.38
N PRO A 133 5.47 -9.66 -14.68
CA PRO A 133 5.88 -8.43 -15.35
C PRO A 133 4.61 -7.65 -15.75
N ILE A 134 3.93 -7.04 -14.78
CA ILE A 134 2.71 -6.28 -15.02
C ILE A 134 3.09 -4.83 -15.28
N THR A 135 2.83 -4.41 -16.51
CA THR A 135 2.83 -2.98 -16.85
C THR A 135 1.41 -2.48 -16.97
N VAL A 136 1.19 -1.24 -16.58
CA VAL A 136 -0.10 -0.57 -16.73
C VAL A 136 -0.37 -0.28 -18.21
N ASP A 137 -1.59 -0.54 -18.65
CA ASP A 137 -2.09 -0.12 -19.95
C ASP A 137 -2.49 1.35 -19.92
N GLU A 138 -1.52 2.24 -20.15
CA GLU A 138 -1.74 3.69 -20.16
C GLU A 138 -2.82 4.15 -21.14
N SER A 139 -3.15 3.36 -22.16
CA SER A 139 -4.20 3.72 -23.12
C SER A 139 -5.60 3.70 -22.51
N LYS A 140 -5.77 2.98 -21.40
CA LYS A 140 -7.04 2.80 -20.68
C LYS A 140 -7.21 3.72 -19.48
N ILE A 141 -6.24 4.60 -19.23
CA ILE A 141 -6.23 5.48 -18.06
C ILE A 141 -6.30 6.94 -18.51
N ASP A 142 -7.13 7.71 -17.82
CA ASP A 142 -7.22 9.14 -18.00
C ASP A 142 -6.02 9.86 -17.38
N LYS A 143 -5.50 10.87 -18.09
CA LYS A 143 -4.34 11.67 -17.65
C LYS A 143 -4.70 13.10 -17.28
N ASP A 144 -5.98 13.47 -17.38
CA ASP A 144 -6.42 14.86 -17.21
C ASP A 144 -6.86 15.15 -15.77
N LEU A 145 -7.47 14.18 -15.07
CA LEU A 145 -8.05 14.36 -13.74
C LEU A 145 -7.00 14.81 -12.72
N LEU A 146 -5.98 13.98 -12.52
CA LEU A 146 -4.95 14.17 -11.50
C LEU A 146 -3.93 15.22 -11.92
N LYS A 147 -3.64 15.33 -13.22
CA LYS A 147 -2.80 16.39 -13.76
C LYS A 147 -3.34 17.79 -13.44
N ARG A 148 -4.66 18.00 -13.56
CA ARG A 148 -5.29 19.27 -13.17
C ARG A 148 -5.18 19.51 -11.67
N TYR A 149 -5.48 18.49 -10.87
CA TYR A 149 -5.41 18.57 -9.41
C TYR A 149 -4.01 19.00 -8.92
N PHE A 150 -2.95 18.32 -9.39
CA PHE A 150 -1.58 18.61 -8.99
C PHE A 150 -1.00 19.88 -9.60
N ALA A 151 -1.58 20.40 -10.68
CA ALA A 151 -1.22 21.72 -11.20
C ALA A 151 -1.67 22.85 -10.26
N GLU A 152 -2.78 22.65 -9.53
CA GLU A 152 -3.33 23.61 -8.57
C GLU A 152 -2.80 23.36 -7.14
N HIS A 153 -2.54 22.09 -6.79
CA HIS A 153 -2.08 21.68 -5.46
C HIS A 153 -0.65 21.13 -5.53
N HIS A 154 0.33 21.98 -5.21
CA HIS A 154 1.74 21.60 -5.18
C HIS A 154 1.96 20.50 -4.13
N HIS A 155 2.64 19.42 -4.51
CA HIS A 155 3.09 18.36 -3.61
C HIS A 155 4.55 18.06 -3.93
N ASP A 156 5.37 17.88 -2.89
CA ASP A 156 6.75 17.48 -3.04
C ASP A 156 6.84 15.97 -3.33
N ASN A 157 7.88 15.56 -4.08
CA ASN A 157 8.21 14.15 -4.34
C ASN A 157 7.11 13.29 -5.00
N LEU A 158 6.30 13.89 -5.90
CA LEU A 158 5.32 13.14 -6.68
C LEU A 158 6.00 12.12 -7.61
N PRO A 159 5.44 10.90 -7.75
CA PRO A 159 5.96 9.92 -8.67
C PRO A 159 5.70 10.29 -10.13
N ASP A 160 6.52 9.75 -11.04
CA ASP A 160 6.50 10.10 -12.47
C ASP A 160 5.16 9.78 -13.17
N PHE A 161 4.33 8.92 -12.57
CA PHE A 161 3.01 8.52 -13.08
C PHE A 161 1.83 9.16 -12.33
N ALA A 162 2.07 10.13 -11.44
CA ALA A 162 1.03 10.76 -10.61
C ALA A 162 -0.10 11.40 -11.44
N ASP A 163 0.15 11.72 -12.71
CA ASP A 163 -0.85 12.21 -13.66
C ASP A 163 -1.91 11.16 -14.07
N LYS A 164 -1.57 9.86 -13.93
CA LYS A 164 -2.41 8.71 -14.36
C LYS A 164 -3.18 8.10 -13.19
N TYR A 165 -2.48 7.81 -12.10
CA TYR A 165 -3.05 7.22 -10.89
C TYR A 165 -2.19 7.58 -9.68
N VAL A 166 -2.80 7.60 -8.51
CA VAL A 166 -2.11 7.85 -7.24
C VAL A 166 -2.20 6.62 -6.37
N ILE A 167 -1.07 6.25 -5.78
CA ILE A 167 -0.99 5.18 -4.78
C ILE A 167 -0.70 5.86 -3.43
N PHE A 168 -1.65 5.72 -2.52
CA PHE A 168 -1.50 6.07 -1.13
C PHE A 168 -1.10 4.83 -0.35
N ARG A 169 -0.13 4.95 0.55
CA ARG A 169 0.31 3.87 1.44
C ARG A 169 0.25 4.32 2.90
N ARG A 170 0.06 3.35 3.80
CA ARG A 170 0.09 3.52 5.25
C ARG A 170 0.41 2.20 5.92
N GLY A 171 1.22 2.23 6.97
CA GLY A 171 1.66 1.07 7.72
C GLY A 171 2.77 0.32 6.99
N ILE A 172 3.80 -0.08 7.74
CA ILE A 172 4.82 -0.99 7.24
C ILE A 172 4.85 -2.23 8.11
N GLY A 173 4.49 -3.34 7.49
CA GLY A 173 4.48 -4.67 8.08
C GLY A 173 5.59 -5.55 7.53
N LEU A 174 5.59 -6.81 7.98
CA LEU A 174 6.52 -7.84 7.52
C LEU A 174 5.73 -9.06 7.05
N ASP A 175 5.92 -9.47 5.81
CA ASP A 175 5.43 -10.75 5.32
C ASP A 175 6.55 -11.79 5.40
N LYS A 176 6.25 -12.91 6.06
CA LYS A 176 7.19 -14.01 6.25
C LYS A 176 6.53 -15.30 5.79
N THR A 177 7.03 -15.83 4.68
CA THR A 177 6.55 -17.11 4.15
C THR A 177 7.66 -18.14 4.25
N THR A 178 7.35 -19.29 4.89
CA THR A 178 8.29 -20.40 5.04
C THR A 178 7.75 -21.64 4.34
N ASP A 179 8.35 -21.97 3.20
CA ASP A 179 7.97 -23.15 2.42
C ASP A 179 9.20 -23.77 1.73
N TYR A 180 9.00 -24.88 1.03
CA TYR A 180 10.04 -25.56 0.27
C TYR A 180 10.41 -24.82 -1.02
N PHE A 181 9.49 -24.06 -1.63
CA PHE A 181 9.69 -23.26 -2.84
C PHE A 181 10.46 -24.00 -3.95
N ILE A 182 10.14 -25.27 -4.17
CA ILE A 182 10.97 -26.17 -5.00
C ILE A 182 11.05 -25.67 -6.44
N MET A 183 9.91 -25.27 -7.02
CA MET A 183 9.86 -24.79 -8.40
C MET A 183 10.62 -23.48 -8.57
N GLU A 184 10.44 -22.54 -7.66
CA GLU A 184 11.11 -21.23 -7.68
C GLU A 184 12.62 -21.38 -7.55
N LYS A 185 13.08 -22.29 -6.68
CA LYS A 185 14.51 -22.62 -6.56
C LYS A 185 15.07 -23.25 -7.82
N VAL A 186 14.32 -24.15 -8.48
CA VAL A 186 14.73 -24.78 -9.74
C VAL A 186 14.81 -23.74 -10.85
N ASP A 187 13.80 -22.89 -11.00
CA ASP A 187 13.78 -21.80 -11.99
C ASP A 187 14.94 -20.84 -11.78
N MET A 188 15.30 -20.53 -10.52
CA MET A 188 16.45 -19.69 -10.20
C MET A 188 17.81 -20.36 -10.53
N ILE A 189 17.94 -21.68 -10.38
CA ILE A 189 19.13 -22.41 -10.82
C ILE A 189 19.23 -22.37 -12.36
N ILE A 190 18.10 -22.57 -13.04
CA ILE A 190 18.01 -22.50 -14.51
C ILE A 190 18.38 -21.08 -14.98
N SER A 191 17.88 -20.04 -14.32
CA SER A 191 18.17 -18.64 -14.70
C SER A 191 19.66 -18.28 -14.50
N ARG A 192 20.30 -18.74 -13.42
CA ARG A 192 21.75 -18.58 -13.18
C ARG A 192 22.58 -19.31 -14.24
N LEU A 193 22.22 -20.56 -14.57
CA LEU A 193 22.86 -21.33 -15.65
C LEU A 193 22.69 -20.63 -17.01
N TRP A 194 21.50 -20.08 -17.27
CA TRP A 194 21.22 -19.36 -18.50
C TRP A 194 22.00 -18.05 -18.62
N GLY A 195 22.06 -17.24 -17.55
CA GLY A 195 22.89 -16.03 -17.51
C GLY A 195 24.36 -16.33 -17.74
N TRP A 196 24.85 -17.47 -17.22
CA TRP A 196 26.21 -17.95 -17.51
C TRP A 196 26.40 -18.32 -18.99
N ILE A 197 25.45 -19.05 -19.60
CA ILE A 197 25.46 -19.38 -21.04
C ILE A 197 25.43 -18.12 -21.90
N MET A 198 24.58 -17.13 -21.57
CA MET A 198 24.46 -15.87 -22.30
C MET A 198 25.74 -15.03 -22.23
N ARG A 199 26.41 -15.00 -21.06
CA ARG A 199 27.71 -14.32 -20.88
C ARG A 199 28.83 -14.98 -21.69
N ILE A 200 28.83 -16.31 -21.76
CA ILE A 200 29.83 -17.07 -22.55
C ILE A 200 29.61 -16.85 -24.05
N THR A 201 28.36 -16.88 -24.49
CA THR A 201 28.03 -16.75 -25.92
C THR A 201 28.06 -15.31 -26.43
N ARG A 202 28.22 -14.29 -25.55
CA ARG A 202 28.23 -12.84 -25.87
C ARG A 202 26.96 -12.33 -26.60
N ILE A 203 25.88 -13.10 -26.59
CA ILE A 203 24.60 -12.77 -27.25
C ILE A 203 23.83 -11.66 -26.51
N GLU A 204 24.25 -11.31 -25.28
CA GLU A 204 23.68 -10.18 -24.52
C GLU A 204 23.65 -8.87 -25.33
N LYS A 205 24.62 -8.64 -26.24
CA LYS A 205 24.67 -7.43 -27.10
C LYS A 205 23.54 -7.35 -28.15
N LEU A 206 22.85 -8.45 -28.46
CA LEU A 206 21.78 -8.47 -29.46
C LEU A 206 20.38 -8.25 -28.86
N PHE A 207 20.20 -8.57 -27.57
CA PHE A 207 18.89 -8.55 -26.91
C PHE A 207 18.72 -7.46 -25.85
N SER A 208 19.74 -6.64 -25.59
CA SER A 208 19.67 -5.55 -24.59
C SER A 208 19.57 -4.17 -25.24
N LYS A 209 18.36 -3.78 -25.63
CA LYS A 209 17.92 -2.37 -25.60
C LYS A 209 16.88 -2.22 -24.50
N LYS A 210 17.32 -2.24 -23.23
CA LYS A 210 16.55 -1.57 -22.17
C LYS A 210 16.86 -0.07 -22.29
N PRO A 211 15.86 0.83 -22.22
CA PRO A 211 16.16 2.22 -21.95
C PRO A 211 16.88 2.28 -20.60
N SER A 212 18.01 2.98 -20.60
CA SER A 212 18.75 3.32 -19.39
C SER A 212 17.79 4.06 -18.44
N ALA A 213 17.19 3.34 -17.49
CA ALA A 213 16.72 3.98 -16.27
C ALA A 213 17.94 4.71 -15.69
N ARG A 214 17.80 6.01 -15.47
CA ARG A 214 18.81 6.80 -14.79
C ARG A 214 18.95 6.21 -13.39
N VAL A 215 19.92 5.31 -13.21
CA VAL A 215 20.52 5.09 -11.92
C VAL A 215 21.16 6.43 -11.60
N MET A 216 20.45 7.24 -10.83
CA MET A 216 21.05 8.40 -10.19
C MET A 216 22.17 7.79 -9.33
N ASN A 217 23.41 8.23 -9.61
CA ASN A 217 24.56 7.78 -8.85
C ASN A 217 24.26 8.03 -7.37
N ASP A 218 24.08 6.96 -6.60
CA ASP A 218 24.34 6.97 -5.17
C ASP A 218 25.84 7.21 -4.98
N GLN A 219 26.22 8.48 -5.11
CA GLN A 219 27.36 9.05 -4.42
C GLN A 219 26.87 9.59 -3.08
N LYS A 220 26.40 8.69 -2.22
CA LYS A 220 26.69 8.79 -0.80
C LYS A 220 27.53 7.57 -0.44
N LYS A 221 28.75 7.88 -0.02
CA LYS A 221 29.82 6.96 0.29
C LYS A 221 29.32 5.81 1.16
N ASP A 222 29.93 4.65 0.94
CA ASP A 222 30.13 3.57 1.91
C ASP A 222 30.85 4.14 3.16
N ASP A 223 30.18 5.01 3.92
CA ASP A 223 30.55 5.26 5.30
C ASP A 223 29.79 4.20 6.11
N GLU A 224 30.53 3.42 6.89
CA GLU A 224 29.97 2.52 7.90
C GLU A 224 28.78 3.20 8.57
N ILE A 225 27.58 2.61 8.42
CA ILE A 225 26.34 3.13 8.99
C ILE A 225 26.56 3.20 10.50
N THR A 226 27.02 4.36 10.95
CA THR A 226 27.22 4.67 12.34
C THR A 226 25.82 5.02 12.84
N ASN A 227 25.41 4.37 13.94
CA ASN A 227 24.09 4.41 14.56
C ASN A 227 23.62 5.83 15.00
N ASP A 228 24.37 6.88 14.65
CA ASP A 228 24.34 8.19 15.28
C ASP A 228 23.67 9.28 14.43
N GLN A 229 23.32 9.01 13.17
CA GLN A 229 22.77 10.05 12.28
C GLN A 229 21.24 10.09 12.23
N TYR A 230 20.56 8.97 12.55
CA TYR A 230 19.10 8.85 12.74
C TYR A 230 18.81 7.65 13.67
N PRO A 231 18.87 7.83 15.01
CA PRO A 231 18.82 6.71 15.95
C PRO A 231 17.47 5.96 16.01
N ASP A 232 16.43 6.47 15.35
CA ASP A 232 15.04 6.02 15.50
C ASP A 232 14.40 5.40 14.24
N ASP A 233 15.14 5.25 13.13
CA ASP A 233 14.56 4.63 11.92
C ASP A 233 14.47 3.11 12.02
N MET A 234 13.38 2.55 11.47
CA MET A 234 13.21 1.11 11.41
C MET A 234 13.99 0.52 10.24
N TYR A 235 14.79 -0.51 10.52
CA TYR A 235 15.55 -1.24 9.52
C TYR A 235 14.98 -2.64 9.35
N VAL A 236 14.54 -2.96 8.13
CA VAL A 236 13.98 -4.29 7.81
C VAL A 236 14.89 -5.02 6.84
N GLU A 237 15.33 -6.21 7.26
CA GLU A 237 16.09 -7.13 6.40
C GLU A 237 15.15 -7.80 5.38
N ARG A 238 15.50 -7.69 4.10
CA ARG A 238 14.90 -8.45 3.00
C ARG A 238 15.61 -9.78 2.82
N VAL A 239 14.86 -10.86 2.85
CA VAL A 239 15.38 -12.21 2.60
C VAL A 239 14.68 -12.76 1.37
N ARG A 240 15.36 -12.76 0.22
CA ARG A 240 14.84 -13.18 -1.08
C ARG A 240 15.49 -14.46 -1.55
N ILE A 241 14.75 -15.31 -2.28
CA ILE A 241 15.28 -16.57 -2.84
C ILE A 241 16.49 -16.30 -3.74
N GLU A 242 16.44 -15.24 -4.54
CA GLU A 242 17.48 -14.86 -5.51
C GLU A 242 18.86 -14.64 -4.89
N ASN A 243 18.89 -14.12 -3.65
CA ASN A 243 20.10 -13.80 -2.93
C ASN A 243 20.59 -14.95 -2.02
N LEU A 244 19.81 -16.05 -1.92
CA LEU A 244 20.22 -17.22 -1.16
C LEU A 244 21.24 -18.06 -1.94
N ASN A 245 22.20 -18.62 -1.21
CA ASN A 245 23.13 -19.62 -1.74
C ASN A 245 22.43 -20.98 -1.83
N ILE A 246 21.80 -21.24 -2.98
CA ILE A 246 21.08 -22.50 -3.22
C ILE A 246 22.06 -23.60 -3.62
N SER A 247 22.10 -24.66 -2.80
CA SER A 247 22.81 -25.91 -3.06
C SER A 247 21.81 -27.06 -3.30
N LEU A 248 22.27 -28.18 -3.88
CA LEU A 248 21.41 -29.35 -4.10
C LEU A 248 20.74 -29.88 -2.82
N ARG A 249 21.39 -29.69 -1.66
CA ARG A 249 20.83 -30.08 -0.36
C ARG A 249 19.80 -29.07 0.17
N SER A 250 19.92 -27.79 -0.17
CA SER A 250 18.98 -26.74 0.25
C SER A 250 17.73 -26.63 -0.64
N LEU A 251 17.67 -27.37 -1.76
CA LEU A 251 16.45 -27.54 -2.54
C LEU A 251 15.35 -28.24 -1.73
N MET A 252 15.74 -29.25 -0.94
CA MET A 252 14.82 -30.05 -0.10
C MET A 252 14.56 -29.44 1.28
N SER A 253 15.19 -28.32 1.63
CA SER A 253 14.98 -27.64 2.92
C SER A 253 13.96 -26.52 2.80
N LYS A 254 13.17 -26.30 3.85
CA LYS A 254 12.35 -25.08 3.97
C LYS A 254 13.26 -23.85 3.99
N ILE A 255 12.85 -22.80 3.30
CA ILE A 255 13.49 -21.47 3.37
C ILE A 255 12.44 -20.46 3.82
N THR A 256 12.86 -19.48 4.61
CA THR A 256 12.01 -18.36 5.01
C THR A 256 12.35 -17.17 4.13
N ILE A 257 11.35 -16.68 3.42
CA ILE A 257 11.42 -15.47 2.61
C ILE A 257 10.75 -14.36 3.43
N GLN A 258 11.38 -13.19 3.45
CA GLN A 258 10.90 -12.03 4.18
C GLN A 258 10.92 -10.82 3.26
N GLU A 259 9.78 -10.14 3.14
CA GLU A 259 9.63 -8.89 2.40
C GLU A 259 8.79 -7.91 3.24
N PRO A 260 9.20 -6.63 3.33
CA PRO A 260 8.35 -5.61 3.93
C PRO A 260 7.05 -5.45 3.14
N THR A 261 5.97 -5.15 3.84
CA THR A 261 4.66 -4.93 3.26
C THR A 261 4.13 -3.55 3.58
N PHE A 262 3.36 -2.98 2.68
CA PHE A 262 2.45 -1.90 3.04
C PHE A 262 1.19 -2.50 3.68
N ASP A 263 0.88 -2.12 4.91
CA ASP A 263 -0.27 -2.66 5.64
C ASP A 263 -1.59 -2.24 5.01
N ARG A 264 -1.62 -1.03 4.44
CA ARG A 264 -2.75 -0.43 3.75
C ARG A 264 -2.27 0.30 2.50
N ILE A 265 -2.93 0.04 1.37
CA ILE A 265 -2.72 0.78 0.13
C ILE A 265 -4.07 1.23 -0.41
N ILE A 266 -4.16 2.49 -0.86
CA ILE A 266 -5.32 2.97 -1.60
C ILE A 266 -4.88 3.47 -2.97
N VAL A 267 -5.50 2.94 -4.02
CA VAL A 267 -5.23 3.34 -5.40
C VAL A 267 -6.40 4.15 -5.93
N VAL A 268 -6.11 5.34 -6.46
CA VAL A 268 -7.08 6.26 -7.06
C VAL A 268 -6.75 6.44 -8.53
N TYR A 269 -7.73 6.20 -9.42
CA TYR A 269 -7.57 6.40 -10.85
C TYR A 269 -8.91 6.63 -11.57
N ARG A 270 -8.86 7.15 -12.79
CA ARG A 270 -10.01 7.26 -13.71
C ARG A 270 -9.72 6.51 -15.00
N GLN A 271 -10.72 5.78 -15.51
CA GLN A 271 -10.60 5.11 -16.79
C GLN A 271 -10.66 6.11 -17.94
N ALA A 272 -9.96 5.81 -19.03
CA ALA A 272 -10.04 6.60 -20.25
C ALA A 272 -11.44 6.51 -20.86
N SER A 273 -11.90 7.62 -21.44
CA SER A 273 -13.22 7.69 -22.06
C SER A 273 -13.34 6.75 -23.26
N THR A 274 -14.41 5.95 -23.31
CA THR A 274 -14.68 5.05 -24.45
C THR A 274 -15.78 5.62 -25.36
N LYS A 275 -15.51 5.68 -26.67
CA LYS A 275 -16.47 5.97 -27.75
C LYS A 275 -17.47 7.13 -27.50
N GLY A 276 -16.95 8.34 -27.24
CA GLY A 276 -17.70 9.60 -27.41
C GLY A 276 -18.38 10.14 -26.16
N GLU A 277 -18.53 9.36 -25.10
CA GLU A 277 -18.97 9.84 -23.78
C GLU A 277 -17.77 9.95 -22.84
N LYS A 278 -17.71 11.06 -22.09
CA LYS A 278 -16.62 11.29 -21.15
C LYS A 278 -16.87 10.46 -19.89
N GLU A 279 -16.02 9.46 -19.67
CA GLU A 279 -16.03 8.65 -18.44
C GLU A 279 -15.64 9.56 -17.26
N ARG A 280 -16.54 9.69 -16.29
CA ARG A 280 -16.36 10.54 -15.10
C ARG A 280 -16.18 9.73 -13.82
N GLY A 281 -16.22 8.40 -13.92
CA GLY A 281 -16.07 7.48 -12.79
C GLY A 281 -14.65 7.52 -12.21
N ILE A 282 -14.55 7.76 -10.90
CA ILE A 282 -13.28 7.73 -10.16
C ILE A 282 -13.25 6.44 -9.34
N HIS A 283 -12.30 5.57 -9.67
CA HIS A 283 -12.07 4.34 -8.92
C HIS A 283 -11.19 4.62 -7.71
N VAL A 284 -11.65 4.18 -6.55
CA VAL A 284 -10.89 4.15 -5.30
C VAL A 284 -10.83 2.69 -4.85
N LYS A 285 -9.65 2.11 -4.71
CA LYS A 285 -9.49 0.69 -4.31
C LYS A 285 -8.61 0.57 -3.10
N HIS A 286 -9.06 -0.15 -2.07
CA HIS A 286 -8.35 -0.33 -0.82
C HIS A 286 -7.80 -1.75 -0.69
N PHE A 287 -6.53 -1.87 -0.38
CA PHE A 287 -5.81 -3.13 -0.21
C PHE A 287 -5.14 -3.21 1.16
N LYS A 288 -4.84 -4.43 1.61
CA LYS A 288 -4.09 -4.71 2.83
C LYS A 288 -2.88 -5.61 2.59
N ASN A 289 -1.85 -5.42 3.40
CA ASN A 289 -0.70 -6.32 3.53
C ASN A 289 -0.10 -6.68 2.16
N ILE A 290 0.17 -5.66 1.34
CA ILE A 290 0.74 -5.83 0.00
C ILE A 290 2.26 -5.85 0.15
N PRO A 291 2.95 -6.95 -0.23
CA PRO A 291 4.41 -6.96 -0.28
C PRO A 291 4.92 -5.84 -1.18
N MET A 292 5.95 -5.12 -0.76
CA MET A 292 6.53 -4.03 -1.55
C MET A 292 6.94 -4.53 -2.93
N ALA A 293 7.57 -5.70 -3.02
CA ALA A 293 7.94 -6.33 -4.29
C ALA A 293 6.75 -6.72 -5.19
N ASP A 294 5.54 -6.86 -4.64
CA ASP A 294 4.32 -7.20 -5.37
C ASP A 294 3.39 -5.97 -5.54
N MET A 295 3.92 -4.73 -5.47
CA MET A 295 3.14 -3.50 -5.72
C MET A 295 2.42 -3.50 -7.07
N GLU A 296 2.92 -4.24 -8.05
CA GLU A 296 2.27 -4.39 -9.34
C GLU A 296 0.87 -5.01 -9.25
N LEU A 297 0.57 -5.73 -8.17
CA LEU A 297 -0.74 -6.29 -7.90
C LEU A 297 -1.80 -5.19 -7.75
N VAL A 298 -1.48 -4.03 -7.18
CA VAL A 298 -2.47 -2.96 -6.95
C VAL A 298 -2.67 -2.06 -8.16
N LEU A 299 -1.81 -2.18 -9.18
CA LEU A 299 -1.84 -1.30 -10.34
C LEU A 299 -3.13 -1.46 -11.17
N PRO A 300 -3.69 -0.35 -11.66
CA PRO A 300 -4.89 -0.35 -12.50
C PRO A 300 -4.60 -0.89 -13.91
N GLU A 301 -5.64 -1.36 -14.60
CA GLU A 301 -5.64 -1.69 -16.04
C GLU A 301 -4.38 -2.43 -16.53
N LYS A 302 -4.11 -3.60 -15.95
CA LYS A 302 -2.92 -4.41 -16.23
C LYS A 302 -2.89 -4.88 -17.69
N LYS A 303 -1.74 -4.76 -18.35
CA LYS A 303 -1.53 -5.38 -19.67
C LYS A 303 -1.50 -6.90 -19.53
N ASN A 304 -2.10 -7.59 -20.50
CA ASN A 304 -1.99 -9.03 -20.58
C ASN A 304 -0.51 -9.41 -20.80
N PRO A 305 0.06 -10.32 -20.00
CA PRO A 305 1.44 -10.75 -20.20
C PRO A 305 1.62 -11.35 -21.59
N SER A 306 2.64 -10.88 -22.30
CA SER A 306 3.10 -11.50 -23.54
C SER A 306 3.87 -12.78 -23.24
N LEU A 307 4.06 -13.64 -24.25
CA LEU A 307 4.95 -14.80 -24.17
C LEU A 307 6.28 -14.41 -23.51
N THR A 308 6.69 -15.19 -22.50
CA THR A 308 7.99 -14.95 -21.87
C THR A 308 9.09 -15.15 -22.92
N PRO A 309 10.23 -14.44 -22.84
CA PRO A 309 11.35 -14.64 -23.77
C PRO A 309 11.81 -16.11 -23.83
N MET A 310 11.65 -16.85 -22.72
CA MET A 310 11.96 -18.28 -22.66
C MET A 310 10.99 -19.13 -23.50
N ASP A 311 9.71 -18.79 -23.55
CA ASP A 311 8.75 -19.50 -24.38
C ASP A 311 9.03 -19.27 -25.87
N TRP A 312 9.51 -18.07 -26.25
CA TRP A 312 10.03 -17.80 -27.59
C TRP A 312 11.26 -18.63 -27.94
N VAL A 313 12.20 -18.79 -26.99
CA VAL A 313 13.38 -19.64 -27.18
C VAL A 313 12.98 -21.11 -27.31
N LYS A 314 12.10 -21.62 -26.46
CA LYS A 314 11.57 -23.00 -26.56
C LYS A 314 10.88 -23.22 -27.91
N PHE A 315 10.10 -22.23 -28.37
CA PHE A 315 9.45 -22.26 -29.67
C PHE A 315 10.49 -22.30 -30.81
N LEU A 316 11.50 -21.42 -30.80
CA LEU A 316 12.58 -21.40 -31.79
C LEU A 316 13.41 -22.68 -31.80
N ILE A 317 13.81 -23.20 -30.64
CA ILE A 317 14.56 -24.46 -30.54
C ILE A 317 13.71 -25.61 -31.09
N SER A 318 12.42 -25.68 -30.73
CA SER A 318 11.54 -26.73 -31.24
C SER A 318 11.32 -26.65 -32.75
N ALA A 319 11.22 -25.42 -33.29
CA ALA A 319 11.11 -25.19 -34.72
C ALA A 319 12.40 -25.57 -35.46
N VAL A 320 13.58 -25.23 -34.91
CA VAL A 320 14.88 -25.58 -35.47
C VAL A 320 15.12 -27.09 -35.42
N VAL A 321 14.84 -27.74 -34.29
CA VAL A 321 14.95 -29.22 -34.16
C VAL A 321 14.00 -29.91 -35.13
N GLY A 322 12.76 -29.42 -35.24
CA GLY A 322 11.79 -29.91 -36.23
C GLY A 322 12.29 -29.75 -37.66
N LEU A 323 12.86 -28.59 -38.00
CA LEU A 323 13.38 -28.31 -39.34
C LEU A 323 14.62 -29.13 -39.68
N VAL A 324 15.54 -29.32 -38.73
CA VAL A 324 16.71 -30.19 -38.89
C VAL A 324 16.29 -31.65 -39.08
N ALA A 325 15.30 -32.14 -38.34
CA ALA A 325 14.77 -33.49 -38.51
C ALA A 325 14.12 -33.68 -39.90
N VAL A 326 13.39 -32.69 -40.40
CA VAL A 326 12.81 -32.71 -41.75
C VAL A 326 13.89 -32.69 -42.83
N VAL A 327 14.88 -31.79 -42.74
CA VAL A 327 15.96 -31.68 -43.74
C VAL A 327 16.86 -32.92 -43.74
N GLY A 328 17.24 -33.43 -42.57
CA GLY A 328 18.03 -34.65 -42.45
C GLY A 328 17.30 -35.89 -42.97
N SER A 329 15.97 -35.89 -42.95
CA SER A 329 15.16 -36.94 -43.56
C SER A 329 15.16 -36.85 -45.10
N ILE A 330 15.21 -35.65 -45.68
CA ILE A 330 15.28 -35.45 -47.15
C ILE A 330 16.63 -35.94 -47.73
N GLU A 331 17.71 -35.85 -46.97
CA GLU A 331 19.04 -36.34 -47.41
C GLU A 331 19.17 -37.87 -47.36
N THR A 332 18.23 -38.58 -46.71
CA THR A 332 18.23 -40.05 -46.72
C THR A 332 17.56 -40.60 -48.01
N PRO A 333 18.22 -41.48 -48.79
CA PRO A 333 17.75 -41.88 -50.13
C PRO A 333 16.46 -42.73 -50.16
N GLN A 334 15.85 -43.03 -49.01
CA GLN A 334 14.64 -43.86 -48.87
C GLN A 334 13.62 -43.23 -47.91
N ALA A 335 13.52 -41.90 -47.90
CA ALA A 335 12.53 -41.22 -47.06
C ALA A 335 11.10 -41.49 -47.59
N ASP A 336 10.41 -42.40 -46.92
CA ASP A 336 9.00 -42.71 -47.20
C ASP A 336 8.12 -41.49 -46.87
N PHE A 337 7.11 -41.20 -47.70
CA PHE A 337 6.20 -40.05 -47.55
C PHE A 337 5.54 -40.03 -46.16
N TRP A 338 5.28 -41.22 -45.61
CA TRP A 338 4.72 -41.41 -44.27
C TRP A 338 5.65 -40.93 -43.15
N VAL A 339 6.98 -41.06 -43.30
CA VAL A 339 7.95 -40.59 -42.30
C VAL A 339 7.97 -39.08 -42.25
N MET A 340 7.93 -38.42 -43.42
CA MET A 340 7.85 -36.96 -43.51
C MET A 340 6.55 -36.41 -42.90
N PHE A 341 5.42 -37.08 -43.17
CA PHE A 341 4.14 -36.73 -42.55
C PHE A 341 4.15 -36.92 -41.03
N ALA A 342 4.79 -37.99 -40.52
CA ALA A 342 4.92 -38.23 -39.09
C ALA A 342 5.75 -37.15 -38.39
N ILE A 343 6.88 -36.73 -38.99
CA ILE A 343 7.72 -35.64 -38.45
C ILE A 343 6.96 -34.32 -38.46
N LEU A 344 6.28 -33.99 -39.57
CA LEU A 344 5.49 -32.76 -39.67
C LEU A 344 4.35 -32.73 -38.63
N SER A 345 3.64 -33.84 -38.46
CA SER A 345 2.56 -33.92 -37.46
C SER A 345 3.10 -33.82 -36.03
N ALA A 346 4.28 -34.38 -35.75
CA ALA A 346 4.95 -34.26 -34.46
C ALA A 346 5.35 -32.80 -34.16
N VAL A 347 5.88 -32.06 -35.15
CA VAL A 347 6.20 -30.63 -35.00
C VAL A 347 4.95 -29.80 -34.77
N VAL A 348 3.89 -29.99 -35.57
CA VAL A 348 2.62 -29.28 -35.40
C VAL A 348 1.99 -29.61 -34.04
N GLY A 349 2.01 -30.88 -33.63
CA GLY A 349 1.52 -31.31 -32.32
C GLY A 349 2.32 -30.71 -31.16
N TYR A 350 3.63 -30.58 -31.30
CA TYR A 350 4.48 -29.94 -30.29
C TYR A 350 4.23 -28.42 -30.23
N CYS A 351 4.10 -27.73 -31.36
CA CYS A 351 3.71 -26.32 -31.41
C CYS A 351 2.33 -26.09 -30.76
N ALA A 352 1.35 -26.97 -31.05
CA ALA A 352 0.04 -26.94 -30.42
C ALA A 352 0.16 -27.17 -28.89
N LYS A 353 0.99 -28.12 -28.46
CA LYS A 353 1.26 -28.36 -27.03
C LYS A 353 1.83 -27.11 -26.36
N ILE A 354 2.81 -26.44 -26.97
CA ILE A 354 3.38 -25.18 -26.43
C ILE A 354 2.27 -24.12 -26.29
N TYR A 355 1.46 -23.93 -27.34
CA TYR A 355 0.37 -22.95 -27.31
C TYR A 355 -0.68 -23.26 -26.23
N PHE A 356 -1.15 -24.51 -26.13
CA PHE A 356 -2.10 -24.89 -25.09
C PHE A 356 -1.50 -24.81 -23.68
N THR A 357 -0.22 -25.13 -23.52
CA THR A 357 0.51 -24.97 -22.25
C THR A 357 0.59 -23.48 -21.88
N PHE A 358 0.87 -22.61 -22.84
CA PHE A 358 0.85 -21.16 -22.63
C PHE A 358 -0.54 -20.67 -22.21
N GLN A 359 -1.60 -21.09 -22.90
CA GLN A 359 -2.98 -20.74 -22.52
C GLN A 359 -3.32 -21.22 -21.10
N ALA A 360 -2.95 -22.46 -20.75
CA ALA A 360 -3.15 -22.99 -19.40
C ALA A 360 -2.38 -22.18 -18.33
N ASN A 361 -1.13 -21.80 -18.63
CA ASN A 361 -0.32 -20.95 -17.76
C ASN A 361 -0.92 -19.55 -17.60
N MET A 362 -1.48 -18.97 -18.67
CA MET A 362 -2.17 -17.67 -18.63
C MET A 362 -3.44 -17.73 -17.77
N VAL A 363 -4.23 -18.80 -17.87
CA VAL A 363 -5.41 -19.00 -17.03
C VAL A 363 -5.02 -19.19 -15.56
N ALA A 364 -3.99 -20.00 -15.28
CA ALA A 364 -3.46 -20.16 -13.92
C ALA A 364 -2.97 -18.83 -13.35
N TYR A 365 -2.25 -18.05 -14.16
CA TYR A 365 -1.79 -16.70 -13.82
C TYR A 365 -2.95 -15.75 -13.49
N GLN A 366 -3.98 -15.70 -14.33
CA GLN A 366 -5.17 -14.87 -14.09
C GLN A 366 -5.90 -15.30 -12.81
N SER A 367 -5.97 -16.60 -12.56
CA SER A 367 -6.55 -17.15 -11.33
C SER A 367 -5.77 -16.70 -10.09
N LEU A 368 -4.43 -16.76 -10.13
CA LEU A 368 -3.56 -16.31 -9.03
C LEU A 368 -3.72 -14.82 -8.74
N ILE A 369 -3.74 -13.98 -9.77
CA ILE A 369 -4.01 -12.54 -9.59
C ILE A 369 -5.39 -12.34 -8.99
N THR A 370 -6.41 -13.00 -9.53
CA THR A 370 -7.79 -12.84 -9.05
C THR A 370 -7.92 -13.25 -7.59
N GLN A 371 -7.31 -14.38 -7.20
CA GLN A 371 -7.31 -14.85 -5.83
C GLN A 371 -6.52 -13.91 -4.91
N SER A 372 -5.33 -13.48 -5.32
CA SER A 372 -4.51 -12.54 -4.54
C SER A 372 -5.23 -11.20 -4.36
N MET A 373 -5.87 -10.68 -5.42
CA MET A 373 -6.71 -9.48 -5.33
C MET A 373 -7.90 -9.69 -4.39
N TYR A 374 -8.58 -10.84 -4.45
CA TYR A 374 -9.71 -11.13 -3.56
C TYR A 374 -9.28 -11.18 -2.09
N ASP A 375 -8.15 -11.81 -1.79
CA ASP A 375 -7.66 -11.96 -0.41
C ASP A 375 -7.10 -10.63 0.16
N LYS A 376 -6.51 -9.80 -0.70
CA LYS A 376 -5.80 -8.57 -0.31
C LYS A 376 -6.63 -7.31 -0.48
N GLN A 377 -7.66 -7.29 -1.33
CA GLN A 377 -8.55 -6.13 -1.47
C GLN A 377 -9.51 -6.08 -0.28
N LEU A 378 -9.44 -5.00 0.49
CA LEU A 378 -10.33 -4.74 1.61
C LEU A 378 -11.68 -4.23 1.14
N ASP A 379 -11.69 -3.24 0.26
CA ASP A 379 -12.91 -2.57 -0.18
C ASP A 379 -12.69 -1.81 -1.51
N SER A 380 -13.75 -1.21 -2.04
CA SER A 380 -13.71 -0.31 -3.20
C SER A 380 -14.77 0.80 -3.13
N GLY A 381 -14.46 1.91 -3.76
CA GLY A 381 -15.35 3.06 -3.93
C GLY A 381 -15.87 3.58 -2.59
N LYS A 382 -17.20 3.61 -2.47
CA LYS A 382 -17.90 4.13 -1.29
C LYS A 382 -17.45 3.45 0.01
N GLY A 383 -17.22 2.14 -0.01
CA GLY A 383 -16.83 1.40 1.18
C GLY A 383 -15.42 1.80 1.66
N THR A 384 -14.49 2.02 0.73
CA THR A 384 -13.15 2.55 1.06
C THR A 384 -13.23 3.89 1.78
N LEU A 385 -14.06 4.82 1.29
CA LEU A 385 -14.22 6.13 1.92
C LEU A 385 -14.82 6.03 3.32
N LEU A 386 -15.83 5.18 3.53
CA LEU A 386 -16.40 4.94 4.86
C LEU A 386 -15.37 4.39 5.84
N HIS A 387 -14.53 3.46 5.38
CA HIS A 387 -13.43 2.91 6.17
C HIS A 387 -12.41 3.99 6.53
N LEU A 388 -12.02 4.85 5.59
CA LEU A 388 -11.13 5.98 5.86
C LEU A 388 -11.71 6.95 6.88
N CYS A 389 -13.00 7.28 6.74
CA CYS A 389 -13.69 8.17 7.67
C CYS A 389 -13.64 7.64 9.11
N ASP A 390 -13.90 6.35 9.32
CA ASP A 390 -13.77 5.77 10.66
C ASP A 390 -12.31 5.74 11.12
N ASP A 391 -11.37 5.40 10.23
CA ASP A 391 -9.93 5.40 10.54
C ASP A 391 -9.41 6.77 11.00
N VAL A 392 -9.80 7.87 10.33
CA VAL A 392 -9.50 9.26 10.77
C VAL A 392 -9.99 9.43 12.20
N ILE A 393 -11.28 9.17 12.45
CA ILE A 393 -11.87 9.37 13.79
C ILE A 393 -11.11 8.56 14.84
N GLN A 394 -10.76 7.30 14.56
CA GLN A 394 -10.03 6.49 15.53
C GLN A 394 -8.63 7.04 15.84
N GLN A 395 -7.88 7.51 14.84
CA GLN A 395 -6.54 8.10 15.07
C GLN A 395 -6.65 9.39 15.86
N GLU A 396 -7.53 10.28 15.41
CA GLU A 396 -7.79 11.59 16.02
C GLU A 396 -8.18 11.50 17.49
N VAL A 397 -9.06 10.54 17.81
CA VAL A 397 -9.48 10.29 19.20
C VAL A 397 -8.30 9.81 20.05
N LYS A 398 -7.42 8.95 19.51
CA LYS A 398 -6.25 8.45 20.25
C LYS A 398 -5.26 9.57 20.52
N GLU A 399 -4.94 10.38 19.52
CA GLU A 399 -4.03 11.52 19.65
C GLU A 399 -4.55 12.50 20.70
N VAL A 400 -5.82 12.93 20.59
CA VAL A 400 -6.45 13.85 21.55
C VAL A 400 -6.48 13.30 22.98
N ILE A 401 -6.77 12.00 23.16
CA ILE A 401 -6.79 11.37 24.49
C ILE A 401 -5.38 11.32 25.10
N ILE A 402 -4.37 10.94 24.31
CA ILE A 402 -2.97 10.85 24.79
C ILE A 402 -2.46 12.25 25.16
N SER A 403 -2.65 13.25 24.29
CA SER A 403 -2.21 14.62 24.57
C SER A 403 -2.88 15.20 25.81
N PHE A 404 -4.18 14.96 26.00
CA PHE A 404 -4.88 15.41 27.21
C PHE A 404 -4.35 14.70 28.46
N PHE A 405 -4.11 13.39 28.38
CA PHE A 405 -3.59 12.61 29.50
C PHE A 405 -2.22 13.13 29.98
N ILE A 406 -1.30 13.39 29.04
CA ILE A 406 0.01 13.96 29.40
C ILE A 406 -0.13 15.35 30.04
N LEU A 407 -0.95 16.24 29.47
CA LEU A 407 -1.17 17.57 30.07
C LEU A 407 -1.79 17.50 31.46
N MET A 408 -2.62 16.48 31.73
CA MET A 408 -3.23 16.25 33.04
C MET A 408 -2.21 15.78 34.08
N GLU A 409 -1.32 14.87 33.72
CA GLU A 409 -0.31 14.29 34.62
C GLU A 409 0.89 15.24 34.85
N GLN A 410 1.38 15.87 33.77
CA GLN A 410 2.62 16.66 33.79
C GLN A 410 2.38 18.17 33.89
N GLY A 411 1.14 18.63 33.67
CA GLY A 411 0.73 20.02 33.80
C GLY A 411 1.01 20.85 32.55
N LYS A 412 2.01 21.75 32.63
CA LYS A 412 2.30 22.73 31.56
C LYS A 412 3.41 22.23 30.64
N ALA A 413 3.16 22.14 29.34
CA ALA A 413 4.13 21.69 28.35
C ALA A 413 4.19 22.61 27.12
N THR A 414 5.35 22.68 26.45
CA THR A 414 5.43 23.20 25.08
C THR A 414 4.92 22.15 24.09
N LEU A 415 4.73 22.50 22.80
CA LEU A 415 4.36 21.50 21.78
C LEU A 415 5.44 20.41 21.66
N GLU A 416 6.72 20.81 21.58
CA GLU A 416 7.85 19.89 21.43
C GLU A 416 7.96 18.94 22.63
N ASP A 417 7.84 19.48 23.86
CA ASP A 417 7.88 18.64 25.06
C ASP A 417 6.69 17.67 25.10
N LEU A 418 5.50 18.14 24.73
CA LEU A 418 4.29 17.33 24.73
C LEU A 418 4.37 16.20 23.70
N ASP A 419 4.90 16.48 22.51
CA ASP A 419 5.11 15.49 21.46
C ASP A 419 6.02 14.35 21.93
N LEU A 420 7.19 14.70 22.46
CA LEU A 420 8.16 13.75 23.00
C LEU A 420 7.56 12.91 24.14
N GLN A 421 6.84 13.55 25.06
CA GLN A 421 6.19 12.85 26.18
C GLN A 421 5.09 11.89 25.71
N CYS A 422 4.37 12.24 24.64
CA CYS A 422 3.37 11.37 24.03
C CYS A 422 4.04 10.14 23.39
N GLU A 423 5.15 10.33 22.68
CA GLU A 423 5.93 9.22 22.12
C GLU A 423 6.54 8.31 23.20
N GLU A 424 7.11 8.90 24.26
CA GLU A 424 7.66 8.17 25.41
C GLU A 424 6.59 7.32 26.09
N LEU A 425 5.42 7.89 26.36
CA LEU A 425 4.28 7.15 26.92
C LEU A 425 3.86 5.98 26.03
N ILE A 426 3.78 6.20 24.72
CA ILE A 426 3.42 5.16 23.75
C ILE A 426 4.45 4.01 23.77
N LYS A 427 5.74 4.36 23.88
CA LYS A 427 6.84 3.41 23.91
C LYS A 427 6.88 2.61 25.21
N GLU A 428 6.77 3.27 26.36
CA GLU A 428 6.88 2.65 27.67
C GLU A 428 5.66 1.77 28.01
N GLU A 429 4.44 2.28 27.79
CA GLU A 429 3.21 1.59 28.20
C GLU A 429 2.72 0.55 27.19
N PHE A 430 3.08 0.72 25.90
CA PHE A 430 2.54 -0.13 24.83
C PHE A 430 3.61 -0.84 24.00
N GLY A 431 4.89 -0.48 24.13
CA GLY A 431 5.97 -1.05 23.32
C GLY A 431 5.86 -0.70 21.83
N ALA A 432 5.16 0.38 21.51
CA ALA A 432 4.97 0.85 20.14
C ALA A 432 5.86 2.07 19.86
N THR A 433 6.20 2.30 18.59
CA THR A 433 6.92 3.50 18.16
C THR A 433 6.11 4.15 17.04
N CYS A 434 5.91 5.46 17.13
CA CYS A 434 5.25 6.27 16.11
C CYS A 434 5.73 7.72 16.22
N ASN A 435 5.73 8.47 15.12
CA ASN A 435 6.04 9.91 15.11
C ASN A 435 4.77 10.69 15.46
N PHE A 436 4.56 11.05 16.72
CA PHE A 436 3.27 11.60 17.17
C PHE A 436 2.96 12.95 16.47
N ASP A 437 1.68 13.23 16.22
CA ASP A 437 1.24 14.54 15.69
C ASP A 437 0.49 15.30 16.79
N VAL A 438 1.25 16.06 17.58
CA VAL A 438 0.71 16.81 18.71
C VAL A 438 -0.08 18.06 18.31
N ASP A 439 0.26 18.70 17.20
CA ASP A 439 -0.21 20.05 16.87
C ASP A 439 -1.73 20.05 16.65
N ASP A 440 -2.19 19.12 15.81
CA ASP A 440 -3.60 19.00 15.47
C ASP A 440 -4.43 18.44 16.64
N ALA A 441 -3.84 17.60 17.48
CA ALA A 441 -4.48 17.08 18.69
C ALA A 441 -4.74 18.21 19.70
N VAL A 442 -3.74 19.04 19.95
CA VAL A 442 -3.83 20.19 20.86
C VAL A 442 -4.82 21.23 20.34
N HIS A 443 -4.81 21.53 19.04
CA HIS A 443 -5.80 22.44 18.46
C HIS A 443 -7.25 21.96 18.64
N LYS A 444 -7.50 20.65 18.58
CA LYS A 444 -8.82 20.09 18.89
C LYS A 444 -9.18 20.26 20.36
N LEU A 445 -8.23 20.05 21.27
CA LEU A 445 -8.43 20.26 22.70
C LEU A 445 -8.73 21.73 23.04
N GLU A 446 -8.06 22.68 22.38
CA GLU A 446 -8.34 24.11 22.48
C GLU A 446 -9.74 24.44 21.95
N ARG A 447 -10.12 23.87 20.80
CA ARG A 447 -11.45 24.05 20.21
C ARG A 447 -12.58 23.48 21.09
N MET A 448 -12.30 22.44 21.86
CA MET A 448 -13.21 21.94 22.91
C MET A 448 -13.24 22.83 24.15
N GLY A 449 -12.32 23.79 24.28
CA GLY A 449 -12.22 24.69 25.43
C GLY A 449 -11.64 24.04 26.69
N ILE A 450 -11.03 22.86 26.58
CA ILE A 450 -10.48 22.11 27.71
C ILE A 450 -8.96 22.25 27.87
N VAL A 451 -8.30 22.84 26.87
CA VAL A 451 -6.89 23.24 26.89
C VAL A 451 -6.76 24.72 26.55
N ALA A 452 -5.80 25.40 27.15
CA ALA A 452 -5.47 26.80 26.88
C ALA A 452 -3.94 27.01 26.89
N ARG A 453 -3.51 28.13 26.29
CA ARG A 453 -2.11 28.57 26.29
C ARG A 453 -1.85 29.63 27.36
N ASP A 454 -0.73 29.52 28.05
CA ASP A 454 -0.25 30.58 28.95
C ASP A 454 0.43 31.73 28.19
N SER A 455 0.79 32.80 28.91
CA SER A 455 1.44 33.98 28.32
C SER A 455 2.80 33.72 27.66
N ILE A 456 3.39 32.54 27.91
CA ILE A 456 4.72 32.12 27.43
C ILE A 456 4.57 31.07 26.32
N GLY A 457 3.34 30.69 25.94
CA GLY A 457 3.05 29.75 24.86
C GLY A 457 3.00 28.28 25.28
N ARG A 458 2.98 27.97 26.59
CA ARG A 458 2.81 26.59 27.08
C ARG A 458 1.34 26.23 27.23
N TYR A 459 1.01 25.00 26.88
CA TYR A 459 -0.34 24.45 26.98
C TYR A 459 -0.58 23.88 28.36
N TYR A 460 -1.81 24.02 28.83
CA TYR A 460 -2.30 23.39 30.05
C TYR A 460 -3.76 23.00 29.89
N CYS A 461 -4.17 21.93 30.57
CA CYS A 461 -5.56 21.50 30.58
C CYS A 461 -6.31 22.00 31.83
N VAL A 462 -7.64 22.06 31.73
CA VAL A 462 -8.51 22.21 32.90
C VAL A 462 -8.68 20.85 33.59
N GLY A 463 -9.01 20.86 34.89
CA GLY A 463 -9.25 19.61 35.62
C GLY A 463 -10.39 18.76 35.03
N LEU A 464 -10.29 17.44 35.17
CA LEU A 464 -11.20 16.44 34.54
C LEU A 464 -12.70 16.77 34.65
N LYS A 465 -13.17 17.09 35.87
CA LYS A 465 -14.58 17.44 36.10
C LYS A 465 -15.00 18.65 35.27
N ARG A 466 -14.14 19.68 35.25
CA ARG A 466 -14.39 20.89 34.48
C ARG A 466 -14.33 20.63 32.97
N ALA A 467 -13.39 19.79 32.52
CA ALA A 467 -13.31 19.38 31.11
C ALA A 467 -14.62 18.69 30.68
N ASN A 468 -15.11 17.75 31.48
CA ASN A 468 -16.40 17.10 31.24
C ASN A 468 -17.56 18.10 31.21
N GLU A 469 -17.63 19.04 32.15
CA GLU A 469 -18.65 20.09 32.14
C GLU A 469 -18.62 20.95 30.88
N ILE A 470 -17.43 21.34 30.42
CA ILE A 470 -17.24 22.19 29.23
C ILE A 470 -17.69 21.46 27.96
N ILE A 471 -17.27 20.20 27.76
CA ILE A 471 -17.71 19.41 26.60
C ILE A 471 -19.22 19.15 26.66
N GLY A 472 -19.75 18.97 27.87
CA GLY A 472 -21.18 18.77 28.09
C GLY A 472 -21.64 17.34 27.80
N THR A 473 -22.95 17.15 27.90
CA THR A 473 -23.60 15.85 27.70
C THR A 473 -23.72 15.56 26.20
N THR A 474 -23.29 14.38 25.77
CA THR A 474 -23.36 13.98 24.36
C THR A 474 -24.71 13.35 24.02
N THR A 475 -25.07 13.32 22.74
CA THR A 475 -26.30 12.68 22.27
C THR A 475 -26.33 11.18 22.60
N GLU A 476 -25.18 10.50 22.58
CA GLU A 476 -25.10 9.09 22.98
C GLU A 476 -25.45 8.87 24.45
N GLU A 477 -24.95 9.73 25.35
CA GLU A 477 -25.29 9.64 26.78
C GLU A 477 -26.80 9.77 27.00
N LEU A 478 -27.48 10.63 26.23
CA LEU A 478 -28.93 10.79 26.27
C LEU A 478 -29.66 9.54 25.75
N VAL A 479 -29.18 8.95 24.66
CA VAL A 479 -29.77 7.72 24.07
C VAL A 479 -29.61 6.53 25.01
N LEU A 480 -28.45 6.38 25.65
CA LEU A 480 -28.21 5.31 26.62
C LEU A 480 -29.12 5.43 27.84
N LYS A 481 -29.29 6.66 28.38
CA LYS A 481 -30.22 6.92 29.49
C LYS A 481 -31.65 6.54 29.11
N ALA A 482 -32.14 7.00 27.96
CA ALA A 482 -33.49 6.68 27.49
C ALA A 482 -33.71 5.16 27.30
N ARG A 483 -32.69 4.41 26.85
CA ARG A 483 -32.77 2.95 26.73
C ARG A 483 -32.81 2.24 28.07
N GLN A 484 -32.06 2.73 29.06
CA GLN A 484 -32.07 2.15 30.41
C GLN A 484 -33.41 2.38 31.12
N GLU A 485 -34.01 3.56 30.94
CA GLU A 485 -35.35 3.88 31.45
C GLU A 485 -36.43 2.98 30.84
N ASN A 486 -36.34 2.71 29.53
CA ASN A 486 -37.28 1.82 28.84
C ASN A 486 -37.05 0.32 29.11
N GLY A 487 -35.83 -0.10 29.49
CA GLY A 487 -35.50 -1.50 29.82
C GLY A 487 -35.77 -1.89 31.27
N ALA A 488 -36.07 -0.92 32.13
CA ALA A 488 -36.47 -1.10 33.52
C ALA A 488 -38.00 -1.05 33.73
N SER A 489 -38.77 -1.02 32.63
CA SER A 489 -40.23 -0.96 32.59
C SER A 489 -40.86 -2.34 32.38
#